data_AF-A0A928YLQ6-F1
#
_entry.id   AF-A0A928YLQ6-F1
#
_cell.length_a   1.000
_cell.length_b   1.000
_cell.length_c   1.000
_cell.angle_alpha   90.00
_cell.angle_beta   90.00
_cell.angle_gamma   90.00
#
_symmetry.space_group_name_H-M   'P 1'
#
loop_
_entity.id
_entity.type
_entity.pdbx_description
1 polymer ?
#
loop_
_entity_poly.entity_id
_entity_poly.type
_entity_poly.pdbx_seq_one_letter_code
_entity_poly.pdbx_strand_id
1 'polypeptide(L)'
;MEYRTLGHTDIKVSSICLGTMTWGQQNTEAEGHEQIDYALAMGINFLDTAEMYAVPPKAETQGSTERIIGTWLEKSGKRDDIILATKVA
;
A
#
# COMPACT_ATOMS: atom_id res chain seq x y z
N MET A 1 8.65 15.06 -5.01
CA MET A 1 8.85 13.64 -5.39
C MET A 1 9.44 13.55 -6.78
N GLU A 2 10.39 12.65 -7.02
CA GLU A 2 10.83 12.25 -8.36
C GLU A 2 9.95 11.10 -8.86
N TYR A 3 9.48 11.15 -10.11
CA TYR A 3 8.66 10.10 -10.70
C TYR A 3 9.38 9.43 -11.87
N ARG A 4 9.23 8.11 -11.99
CA ARG A 4 9.81 7.28 -13.06
C ARG A 4 8.72 6.55 -13.82
N THR A 5 8.96 6.32 -15.10
CA THR A 5 8.09 5.45 -15.91
C THR A 5 8.28 4.00 -15.48
N LEU A 6 7.20 3.29 -15.23
CA LEU A 6 7.23 1.86 -14.87
C LEU A 6 7.45 1.01 -16.13
N GLY A 7 8.68 0.52 -16.32
CA GLY A 7 9.02 -0.35 -17.44
C GLY A 7 8.70 0.27 -18.80
N HIS A 8 7.98 -0.48 -19.65
CA HIS A 8 7.53 -0.06 -20.97
C HIS A 8 6.07 0.42 -20.99
N THR A 9 5.56 0.91 -19.87
CA THR A 9 4.19 1.41 -19.74
C THR A 9 4.16 2.94 -19.74
N ASP A 10 2.96 3.53 -19.71
CA ASP A 10 2.78 4.97 -19.48
C ASP A 10 2.57 5.33 -18.00
N ILE A 11 2.68 4.34 -17.09
CA ILE A 11 2.44 4.54 -15.66
C ILE A 11 3.64 5.26 -15.03
N LYS A 12 3.37 6.33 -14.30
CA LYS A 12 4.37 7.09 -13.52
C LYS A 12 4.26 6.71 -12.05
N VAL A 13 5.33 6.13 -11.51
CA VAL A 13 5.45 5.80 -10.09
C VAL A 13 6.48 6.69 -9.41
N SER A 14 6.26 7.02 -8.14
CA SER A 14 7.27 7.66 -7.30
C SER A 14 8.55 6.81 -7.24
N SER A 15 9.71 7.46 -7.19
CA SER A 15 11.00 6.73 -7.11
C SER A 15 11.19 5.96 -5.79
N ILE A 16 10.36 6.26 -4.79
CA ILE A 16 10.21 5.53 -3.53
C ILE A 16 8.83 4.84 -3.52
N CYS A 17 8.77 3.60 -3.03
CA CYS A 17 7.55 2.82 -2.86
C CYS A 17 7.25 2.63 -1.38
N LEU A 18 5.96 2.73 -0.99
CA LEU A 18 5.50 2.40 0.35
C LEU A 18 5.24 0.89 0.46
N GLY A 19 6.13 0.18 1.15
CA GLY A 19 5.93 -1.22 1.53
C GLY A 19 5.04 -1.35 2.76
N THR A 20 4.16 -2.36 2.78
CA THR A 20 3.03 -2.41 3.73
C THR A 20 2.94 -3.68 4.58
N MET A 21 3.93 -4.57 4.51
CA MET A 21 3.84 -5.94 5.04
C MET A 21 3.61 -6.06 6.56
N THR A 22 3.74 -4.99 7.33
CA THR A 22 3.61 -4.99 8.80
C THR A 22 2.18 -4.70 9.28
N TRP A 23 1.29 -4.25 8.40
CA TRP A 23 -0.05 -3.76 8.74
C TRP A 23 -1.01 -4.91 9.01
N GLY A 24 -1.55 -4.96 10.23
CA GLY A 24 -2.36 -6.07 10.74
C GLY A 24 -1.56 -7.08 11.58
N GLN A 25 -0.27 -6.82 11.83
CA GLN A 25 0.58 -7.63 12.70
C GLN A 25 1.42 -6.78 13.67
N GLN A 26 2.27 -5.88 13.16
CA GLN A 26 3.02 -4.94 14.00
C GLN A 26 2.36 -3.56 14.03
N ASN A 27 1.66 -3.20 12.96
CA ASN A 27 0.93 -1.95 12.87
C ASN A 27 -0.57 -2.18 12.92
N THR A 28 -1.27 -1.24 13.54
CA THR A 28 -2.73 -1.17 13.54
C THR A 28 -3.25 -0.65 12.19
N GLU A 29 -4.56 -0.77 11.96
CA GLU A 29 -5.23 -0.16 10.80
C GLU A 29 -5.04 1.35 10.76
N ALA A 30 -5.20 2.04 11.90
CA ALA A 30 -5.05 3.48 12.00
C ALA A 30 -3.63 3.93 11.63
N GLU A 31 -2.61 3.23 12.13
CA GLU A 31 -1.22 3.50 11.77
C GLU A 31 -0.95 3.23 10.27
N GLY A 32 -1.58 2.21 9.70
CA GLY A 32 -1.52 1.97 8.25
C GLY A 32 -2.12 3.14 7.46
N HIS A 33 -3.29 3.62 7.86
CA HIS A 33 -3.95 4.79 7.23
C HIS A 33 -3.10 6.04 7.35
N GLU A 34 -2.53 6.32 8.53
CA GLU A 34 -1.63 7.46 8.75
C GLU A 34 -0.38 7.39 7.87
N GLN A 35 0.20 6.19 7.71
CA GLN A 35 1.35 5.99 6.82
C GLN A 35 0.98 6.22 5.35
N ILE A 36 -0.20 5.79 4.90
CA ILE A 36 -0.67 6.07 3.53
C ILE A 36 -0.85 7.58 3.33
N ASP A 37 -1.56 8.25 4.25
CA ASP A 37 -1.81 9.69 4.16
C ASP A 37 -0.50 10.50 4.15
N TYR A 38 0.46 10.13 5.00
CA TYR A 38 1.78 10.76 5.02
C TYR A 38 2.56 10.51 3.72
N ALA A 39 2.54 9.29 3.20
CA ALA A 39 3.19 8.94 1.95
C ALA A 39 2.63 9.77 0.78
N LEU A 40 1.30 9.86 0.65
CA LEU A 40 0.66 10.71 -0.37
C LEU A 40 1.02 12.19 -0.19
N ALA A 41 1.03 12.70 1.04
CA ALA A 41 1.41 14.09 1.32
C ALA A 41 2.84 14.41 0.88
N MET A 42 3.74 13.42 0.90
CA MET A 42 5.12 13.52 0.39
C MET A 42 5.24 13.24 -1.12
N GLY A 43 4.12 12.95 -1.79
CA GLY A 43 4.04 12.63 -3.22
C GLY A 43 4.38 11.19 -3.56
N ILE A 44 4.44 10.27 -2.60
CA ILE A 44 4.58 8.83 -2.86
C ILE A 44 3.22 8.33 -3.35
N ASN A 45 3.15 7.87 -4.60
CA ASN A 45 1.93 7.31 -5.17
C ASN A 45 1.98 5.79 -5.32
N PHE A 46 3.12 5.15 -5.08
CA PHE A 46 3.30 3.72 -5.33
C PHE A 46 3.26 2.90 -4.03
N LEU A 47 2.22 2.08 -3.89
CA LEU A 47 1.98 1.20 -2.74
C LEU A 47 2.17 -0.27 -3.15
N ASP A 48 2.89 -1.00 -2.31
CA ASP A 48 3.17 -2.42 -2.50
C ASP A 48 2.53 -3.27 -1.39
N THR A 49 1.78 -4.30 -1.79
CA THR A 49 1.15 -5.27 -0.90
C THR A 49 1.22 -6.70 -1.47
N ALA A 50 0.62 -7.68 -0.80
CA ALA A 50 0.53 -9.07 -1.24
C ALA A 50 -0.61 -9.79 -0.49
N GLU A 51 -1.20 -10.82 -1.10
CA GLU A 51 -2.27 -11.60 -0.45
C GLU A 51 -1.83 -12.20 0.88
N MET A 52 -0.54 -12.57 1.02
CA MET A 52 -0.02 -13.22 2.22
C MET A 52 0.26 -12.26 3.38
N TYR A 53 0.30 -10.95 3.14
CA TYR A 53 0.59 -9.97 4.19
C TYR A 53 -0.58 -9.90 5.19
N ALA A 54 -0.34 -9.79 6.50
CA ALA A 54 0.87 -9.29 7.15
C ALA A 54 1.98 -10.33 7.46
N VAL A 55 3.18 -9.87 7.81
CA VAL A 55 4.36 -10.69 8.13
C VAL A 55 4.75 -10.55 9.62
N PRO A 56 5.13 -11.63 10.34
CA PRO A 56 5.17 -13.03 9.91
C PRO A 56 3.78 -13.56 9.52
N PRO A 57 3.65 -14.34 8.43
CA PRO A 57 2.36 -14.80 7.93
C PRO A 57 1.73 -15.81 8.89
N LYS A 58 0.44 -15.63 9.16
CA LYS A 58 -0.41 -16.54 9.94
C LYS A 58 -1.78 -16.65 9.27
N ALA A 59 -2.48 -17.75 9.51
CA ALA A 59 -3.80 -17.98 8.92
C ALA A 59 -4.80 -16.87 9.31
N GLU A 60 -4.70 -16.34 10.53
CA GLU A 60 -5.61 -15.32 11.06
C GLU A 60 -5.34 -13.91 10.50
N THR A 61 -4.09 -13.63 10.08
CA THR A 61 -3.66 -12.31 9.62
C THR A 61 -3.40 -12.22 8.13
N GLN A 62 -3.56 -13.33 7.40
CA GLN A 62 -3.47 -13.36 5.94
C GLN A 62 -4.52 -12.42 5.31
N GLY A 63 -4.06 -11.57 4.40
CA GLY A 63 -4.86 -10.54 3.74
C GLY A 63 -5.18 -9.32 4.61
N SER A 64 -4.66 -9.22 5.84
CA SER A 64 -4.97 -8.08 6.72
C SER A 64 -4.47 -6.77 6.13
N THR A 65 -3.31 -6.78 5.48
CA THR A 65 -2.76 -5.57 4.86
C THR A 65 -3.65 -5.07 3.70
N GLU A 66 -4.14 -5.97 2.85
CA GLU A 66 -5.08 -5.60 1.77
C GLU A 66 -6.42 -5.10 2.32
N ARG A 67 -6.93 -5.69 3.41
CA ARG A 67 -8.13 -5.20 4.09
C ARG A 67 -7.95 -3.79 4.64
N ILE A 68 -6.80 -3.51 5.28
CA ILE A 68 -6.48 -2.17 5.81
C ILE A 68 -6.37 -1.13 4.68
N ILE A 69 -5.75 -1.47 3.55
CA ILE A 69 -5.72 -0.61 2.35
C ILE A 69 -7.15 -0.40 1.82
N GLY A 70 -7.97 -1.46 1.80
CA GLY A 70 -9.36 -1.41 1.38
C GLY A 70 -10.21 -0.43 2.18
N THR A 71 -10.12 -0.48 3.52
CA THR A 71 -10.87 0.46 4.38
C THR A 71 -10.35 1.90 4.23
N TRP A 72 -9.04 2.11 4.00
CA TRP A 72 -8.51 3.43 3.68
C TRP A 72 -9.06 3.97 2.36
N LEU A 73 -9.13 3.13 1.32
CA LEU A 73 -9.67 3.50 0.01
C LEU A 73 -11.15 3.87 0.09
N GLU A 74 -11.95 3.06 0.80
CA GLU A 74 -13.37 3.32 1.03
C GLU A 74 -13.58 4.65 1.75
N LYS A 75 -12.80 4.92 2.80
CA LYS A 75 -12.89 6.14 3.60
C LYS A 75 -12.40 7.39 2.86
N SER A 76 -11.31 7.28 2.11
CA SER A 76 -10.63 8.44 1.51
C SER A 76 -11.15 8.81 0.12
N GLY A 77 -11.65 7.83 -0.65
CA GLY A 77 -12.02 8.02 -2.06
C GLY A 77 -10.83 8.27 -3.00
N LYS A 78 -9.58 8.13 -2.51
CA LYS A 78 -8.35 8.51 -3.22
C LYS A 78 -7.77 7.39 -4.10
N ARG A 79 -8.62 6.53 -4.67
CA ARG A 79 -8.13 5.41 -5.49
C ARG A 79 -7.30 5.89 -6.66
N ASP A 80 -7.70 6.98 -7.31
CA ASP A 80 -7.02 7.51 -8.50
C ASP A 80 -5.67 8.19 -8.17
N ASP A 81 -5.40 8.48 -6.89
CA ASP A 81 -4.16 9.11 -6.46
C ASP A 81 -3.01 8.10 -6.27
N ILE A 82 -3.29 6.80 -6.32
CA ILE A 82 -2.30 5.75 -6.06
C ILE A 82 -2.18 4.71 -7.18
N ILE A 83 -0.99 4.15 -7.29
CA ILE A 83 -0.65 2.92 -8.00
C ILE A 83 -0.51 1.82 -6.94
N LEU A 84 -1.44 0.87 -6.92
CA LEU A 84 -1.45 -0.24 -5.97
C LEU A 84 -0.99 -1.52 -6.67
N ALA A 85 0.07 -2.14 -6.18
CA ALA A 85 0.57 -3.43 -6.65
C ALA A 85 0.38 -4.51 -5.59
N THR A 86 -0.15 -5.66 -5.99
CA THR A 86 -0.27 -6.86 -5.15
C THR A 86 0.45 -8.06 -5.79
N LYS A 87 0.52 -9.17 -5.06
CA LYS A 87 1.24 -10.40 -5.43
C LYS A 87 0.41 -11.62 -5.04
N VAL A 88 0.53 -12.66 -5.86
CA VAL A 88 -0.02 -14.01 -5.63
C VAL A 88 1.14 -15.00 -5.58
N ALA A 89 1.07 -16.01 -4.73
CA ALA A 89 2.08 -17.06 -4.60
C ALA A 89 1.58 -18.42 -5.10
#